data_AF-A0A933B9Y3-F1
#
_entry.id   AF-A0A933B9Y3-F1
#
_cell.length_a   1.000
_cell.length_b   1.000
_cell.length_c   1.000
_cell.angle_alpha   90.00
_cell.angle_beta   90.00
_cell.angle_gamma   90.00
#
_symmetry.space_group_name_H-M   'P 1'
#
loop_
_entity.id
_entity.type
_entity.pdbx_description
1 polymer ?
#
loop_
_entity_poly.entity_id
_entity_poly.type
_entity_poly.pdbx_seq_one_letter_code
_entity_poly.pdbx_strand_id
1 'polypeptide(L)'
;MDKEFSGLVQYLDQKFGVIDAKFINLQEEIRDLRQDVNGLRESIQALTVSVDKLVGAVSDLKIEYAAMTNQVNRHEKWLHLVAEKLGIKLEY
;
A
#
# COMPACT_ATOMS: atom_id res chain seq x y z
N MET A 1 19.39 11.88 63.67
CA MET A 1 18.38 11.36 62.72
C MET A 1 18.41 9.84 62.85
N ASP A 2 17.26 9.19 63.02
CA ASP A 2 17.18 7.77 63.39
C ASP A 2 17.63 6.85 62.23
N LYS A 3 18.26 5.71 62.55
CA LYS A 3 18.78 4.76 61.53
C LYS A 3 17.67 4.22 60.63
N GLU A 4 16.48 4.02 61.19
CA GLU A 4 15.31 3.54 60.45
C GLU A 4 14.83 4.55 59.41
N PHE A 5 14.83 5.84 59.76
CA PHE A 5 14.46 6.91 58.83
C PHE A 5 15.44 7.00 57.65
N SER A 6 16.75 6.87 57.91
CA SER A 6 17.77 6.84 56.85
C SER A 6 17.59 5.64 55.91
N GLY A 7 17.23 4.47 56.45
CA GLY A 7 16.99 3.26 55.65
C GLY A 7 15.77 3.41 54.73
N LEU A 8 14.70 4.02 55.22
CA LEU A 8 13.51 4.29 54.41
C LEU A 8 13.82 5.26 53.26
N VAL A 9 14.56 6.34 53.52
CA VAL A 9 14.96 7.30 52.49
C VAL A 9 15.78 6.63 51.39
N GLN A 10 16.77 5.82 51.76
CA GLN A 10 17.59 5.09 50.78
C GLN A 10 16.77 4.10 49.95
N TYR A 11 15.83 3.38 50.58
CA TYR A 11 14.93 2.47 49.87
C TYR A 11 14.03 3.21 48.86
N LEU A 12 13.47 4.35 49.25
CA LEU A 12 12.63 5.16 48.38
C LEU A 12 13.43 5.73 47.21
N ASP A 13 14.63 6.24 47.45
CA ASP A 13 15.52 6.77 46.41
C ASP A 13 15.84 5.69 45.36
N GLN A 14 16.16 4.47 45.80
CA GLN A 14 16.37 3.34 44.91
C GLN A 14 15.10 3.00 44.09
N LYS A 15 13.92 3.03 44.71
CA LYS A 15 12.66 2.77 44.00
C LYS A 15 12.35 3.85 42.96
N PHE A 16 12.55 5.12 43.30
CA PHE A 16 12.38 6.23 42.37
C PHE A 16 13.35 6.13 41.20
N GLY A 17 14.64 5.83 41.44
CA GLY A 17 15.61 5.64 40.36
C GLY A 17 15.22 4.51 39.38
N VAL A 18 14.64 3.41 39.87
CA VAL A 18 14.12 2.34 39.00
C VAL A 18 12.90 2.81 38.19
N ILE A 19 12.02 3.61 38.78
CA ILE A 19 10.84 4.16 38.08
C ILE A 19 11.30 5.14 36.99
N ASP A 20 12.25 6.02 37.28
CA ASP A 20 12.79 6.99 36.32
C ASP A 20 13.43 6.27 35.12
N ALA A 21 14.22 5.23 35.36
CA ALA A 21 14.82 4.44 34.30
C ALA A 21 13.75 3.77 33.40
N LYS A 22 12.68 3.22 33.99
CA LYS A 22 11.56 2.64 33.23
C LYS A 22 10.80 3.71 32.44
N PHE A 23 10.64 4.90 33.02
CA PHE A 23 9.95 6.00 32.37
C PHE A 23 10.73 6.49 31.14
N ILE A 24 12.05 6.64 31.26
CA ILE A 24 12.93 7.00 30.15
C ILE A 24 12.82 5.95 29.02
N ASN A 25 12.89 4.67 29.36
CA ASN A 25 12.77 3.59 28.37
C ASN A 25 11.40 3.65 27.64
N LEU A 26 10.30 3.82 28.38
CA LEU A 26 8.97 3.98 27.76
C LEU A 26 8.89 5.20 26.83
N GLN A 27 9.58 6.30 27.15
CA GLN A 27 9.64 7.46 26.26
C GLN A 27 10.38 7.15 24.95
N GLU A 28 11.45 6.36 25.02
CA GLU A 28 12.19 5.89 23.84
C GLU A 28 11.33 4.95 22.99
N GLU A 29 10.70 3.94 23.59
CA GLU A 29 9.79 3.02 22.88
C GLU A 29 8.63 3.78 22.20
N ILE A 30 8.04 4.78 22.87
CA ILE A 30 6.98 5.62 22.29
C ILE A 30 7.51 6.45 21.11
N ARG A 31 8.75 6.93 21.17
CA ARG A 31 9.36 7.69 20.09
C ARG A 31 9.59 6.81 18.86
N ASP A 32 10.09 5.59 19.07
CA ASP A 32 10.33 4.62 18.00
C ASP A 32 9.01 4.20 17.35
N LEU A 33 7.98 3.89 18.14
CA LEU A 33 6.64 3.59 17.62
C LEU A 33 6.04 4.75 16.81
N ARG A 34 6.29 6.00 17.20
CA ARG A 34 5.86 7.18 16.41
C ARG A 34 6.57 7.24 15.07
N GLN A 35 7.85 6.90 15.02
CA GLN A 35 8.61 6.84 13.78
C GLN A 35 8.09 5.73 12.87
N ASP A 36 7.86 4.54 13.40
CA ASP A 36 7.29 3.40 12.65
C ASP A 36 5.91 3.73 12.07
N VAL A 37 5.03 4.35 12.87
CA VAL A 37 3.70 4.77 12.42
C VAL A 37 3.79 5.80 11.29
N ASN A 38 4.76 6.71 11.34
CA ASN A 38 4.97 7.67 10.25
C ASN A 38 5.49 6.97 8.97
N GLY A 39 6.44 6.04 9.09
CA GLY A 39 6.91 5.25 7.95
C GLY A 39 5.80 4.39 7.31
N LEU A 40 4.91 3.83 8.13
CA LEU A 40 3.74 3.11 7.64
C LEU A 40 2.76 4.03 6.90
N ARG A 41 2.53 5.26 7.39
CA ARG A 41 1.69 6.25 6.69
C ARG A 41 2.25 6.62 5.32
N GLU A 42 3.55 6.85 5.23
CA GLU A 42 4.22 7.14 3.95
C GLU A 42 4.10 5.97 2.98
N SER A 43 4.31 4.74 3.46
CA SER A 43 4.17 3.52 2.66
C SER A 43 2.74 3.33 2.14
N ILE A 44 1.73 3.61 2.97
CA ILE A 44 0.31 3.56 2.56
C ILE A 44 0.02 4.60 1.47
N GLN A 45 0.51 5.83 1.62
CA GLN A 45 0.34 6.87 0.59
C GLN A 45 0.97 6.49 -0.75
N ALA A 46 2.19 5.93 -0.72
CA ALA A 46 2.85 5.44 -1.92
C ALA A 46 2.08 4.29 -2.59
N LEU A 47 1.49 3.40 -1.78
CA LEU A 47 0.65 2.31 -2.28
C LEU A 47 -0.64 2.85 -2.92
N THR A 48 -1.31 3.81 -2.29
CA THR A 48 -2.51 4.46 -2.86
C THR A 48 -2.21 5.04 -4.24
N VAL A 49 -1.13 5.81 -4.38
CA VAL A 49 -0.72 6.38 -5.67
C VAL A 49 -0.43 5.28 -6.72
N SER A 50 0.19 4.18 -6.30
CA SER A 50 0.48 3.06 -7.20
C SER A 50 -0.79 2.35 -7.67
N VAL A 51 -1.77 2.17 -6.78
CA VAL A 51 -3.09 1.60 -7.11
C VAL A 51 -3.84 2.51 -8.08
N ASP A 52 -3.85 3.82 -7.87
CA ASP A 52 -4.51 4.77 -8.79
C ASP A 52 -3.92 4.70 -10.20
N LYS A 53 -2.58 4.59 -10.32
CA LYS A 53 -1.92 4.40 -11.61
C LYS A 53 -2.31 3.09 -12.29
N LEU A 54 -2.40 1.99 -11.52
CA LEU A 54 -2.85 0.71 -12.05
C LEU A 54 -4.30 0.76 -12.52
N VAL A 55 -5.18 1.43 -11.78
CA VAL A 55 -6.58 1.64 -12.20
C VAL A 55 -6.63 2.39 -13.52
N GLY A 56 -5.81 3.44 -13.68
CA GLY A 56 -5.66 4.16 -14.96
C GLY A 56 -5.24 3.25 -16.11
N ALA A 57 -4.15 2.49 -15.92
CA ALA A 57 -3.63 1.59 -16.95
C ALA A 57 -4.66 0.51 -17.35
N VAL A 58 -5.41 -0.05 -16.40
CA VAL A 58 -6.47 -1.02 -16.67
C VAL A 58 -7.62 -0.40 -17.47
N SER A 59 -7.98 0.85 -17.16
CA SER A 59 -8.99 1.59 -17.92
C SER A 59 -8.55 1.81 -19.37
N ASP A 60 -7.31 2.22 -19.59
CA ASP A 60 -6.76 2.46 -20.92
C ASP A 60 -6.72 1.15 -21.74
N LEU A 61 -6.24 0.06 -21.14
CA LEU A 61 -6.24 -1.27 -21.79
C LEU A 61 -7.65 -1.72 -22.18
N LYS A 62 -8.67 -1.43 -21.36
CA LYS A 62 -10.06 -1.74 -21.69
C LYS A 62 -10.55 -0.98 -22.92
N ILE A 63 -10.16 0.30 -23.06
CA ILE A 63 -10.49 1.13 -24.22
C ILE A 63 -9.80 0.58 -25.47
N GLU A 64 -8.50 0.28 -25.37
CA GLU A 64 -7.72 -0.30 -26.48
C GLU A 64 -8.29 -1.65 -26.93
N TYR A 65 -8.65 -2.52 -26.00
CA TYR A 65 -9.26 -3.81 -26.29
C TYR A 65 -10.60 -3.67 -27.02
N ALA A 66 -11.45 -2.72 -26.59
CA ALA A 66 -12.71 -2.43 -27.28
C ALA A 66 -12.47 -1.89 -28.70
N ALA A 67 -11.48 -1.01 -28.88
CA ALA A 67 -11.09 -0.50 -30.19
C ALA A 67 -10.60 -1.61 -31.12
N MET A 68 -9.77 -2.52 -30.62
CA MET A 68 -9.26 -3.68 -31.34
C MET A 68 -10.38 -4.64 -31.74
N THR A 69 -11.28 -4.96 -30.80
CA THR A 69 -12.47 -5.78 -31.07
C THR A 69 -13.32 -5.17 -32.20
N ASN A 70 -13.54 -3.86 -32.17
CA ASN A 70 -14.25 -3.15 -33.23
C ASN A 70 -13.51 -3.17 -34.57
N GLN A 71 -12.18 -3.09 -34.59
CA GLN A 71 -11.39 -3.23 -35.81
C GLN A 71 -11.50 -4.64 -36.40
N VAL A 72 -11.31 -5.68 -35.59
CA VAL A 72 -11.43 -7.08 -36.00
C VAL A 72 -12.82 -7.36 -36.58
N ASN A 73 -13.89 -6.93 -35.90
CA ASN A 73 -15.26 -7.08 -36.40
C ASN A 73 -15.49 -6.39 -37.75
N ARG A 74 -14.84 -5.24 -38.00
CA ARG A 74 -14.91 -4.59 -39.31
C ARG A 74 -14.17 -5.38 -40.36
N HIS A 75 -12.95 -5.84 -40.06
CA HIS A 75 -12.17 -6.65 -40.99
C HIS A 75 -12.90 -7.95 -41.36
N GLU A 76 -13.52 -8.63 -40.40
CA GLU A 76 -14.35 -9.81 -40.64
C GLU A 76 -15.50 -9.51 -41.60
N LYS A 77 -16.24 -8.41 -41.39
CA LYS A 77 -17.30 -7.97 -42.32
C LYS A 77 -16.77 -7.69 -43.73
N TRP A 78 -15.62 -7.03 -43.83
CA TRP A 78 -14.99 -6.76 -45.14
C TRP A 78 -14.57 -8.05 -45.84
N LEU A 79 -14.01 -9.02 -45.12
CA LEU A 79 -13.64 -10.33 -45.67
C LEU A 79 -14.88 -11.05 -46.22
N HIS A 80 -16.00 -11.06 -45.49
CA HIS A 80 -17.25 -11.65 -45.97
C HIS A 80 -17.76 -10.96 -47.25
N LEU A 81 -17.77 -9.63 -47.30
CA LEU A 81 -18.21 -8.88 -48.49
C LEU A 81 -17.33 -9.15 -49.71
N VAL A 82 -16.02 -9.27 -49.52
CA VAL A 82 -15.07 -9.60 -50.60
C VAL A 82 -15.30 -11.04 -51.08
N ALA A 83 -15.46 -11.98 -50.17
CA ALA A 83 -15.72 -13.39 -50.51
C ALA A 83 -17.02 -13.54 -51.30
N GLU A 84 -18.11 -12.86 -50.87
CA GLU A 84 -19.39 -12.83 -51.58
C GLU A 84 -19.22 -12.30 -53.02
N LYS A 85 -18.51 -11.18 -53.20
CA LYS A 85 -18.26 -10.58 -54.52
C LYS A 85 -17.44 -11.47 -55.44
N LEU A 86 -16.54 -12.29 -54.89
CA LEU A 86 -15.68 -13.19 -55.65
C LEU A 86 -16.28 -14.59 -55.83
N GLY A 87 -17.43 -14.89 -55.22
CA GLY A 87 -18.02 -16.23 -55.22
C GLY A 87 -17.18 -17.26 -54.45
N ILE A 88 -16.33 -16.80 -53.52
CA ILE A 88 -15.46 -17.66 -52.70
C ILE A 88 -16.21 -18.03 -51.44
N LYS A 89 -16.19 -19.33 -51.09
CA LYS A 89 -16.69 -19.80 -49.80
C LYS A 89 -15.59 -19.67 -48.75
N LEU A 90 -15.86 -18.96 -47.66
CA LEU A 90 -14.97 -18.90 -46.49
C LEU A 90 -15.19 -20.16 -45.64
N GLU A 91 -14.10 -20.83 -45.27
CA GLU A 91 -14.08 -21.98 -44.36
C GLU A 91 -13.29 -21.60 -43.09
N TYR A 92 -13.68 -22.17 -41.95
CA TYR A 92 -13.02 -21.95 -40.66
C TYR A 92 -11.98 -23.02 -40.39
#